data_AF-A0A8X6KPG0-F1
#
_entry.id   AF-A0A8X6KPG0-F1
#
_cell.length_a   1.000
_cell.length_b   1.000
_cell.length_c   1.000
_cell.angle_alpha   90.00
_cell.angle_beta   90.00
_cell.angle_gamma   90.00
#
_symmetry.space_group_name_H-M   'P 1'
#
loop_
_entity.id
_entity.type
_entity.pdbx_description
1 polymer ?
#
loop_
_entity_poly.entity_id
_entity_poly.type
_entity_poly.pdbx_seq_one_letter_code
_entity_poly.pdbx_strand_id
1 'polypeptide(L)'
;MILTVSNFRGVLEAACVLTAIPVGPVVGVYILAMFTTKANEPGTILGFVVGTIANAWIATGSYLAEIYIAPLPTSTAGCLDRMNETLFSDNLYSYAYNETSLFSLDVRNITQYPNIVQEDVFPLFKVSFMWFPIVGTIISVLIGYLSSLIIRSGYHSLT
;
A
#
# COMPACT_ATOMS: atom_id res chain seq x y z
N MET A 1 -18.96 -4.51 -10.23
CA MET A 1 -17.75 -3.66 -10.23
C MET A 1 -18.03 -2.17 -9.98
N ILE A 2 -19.29 -1.68 -10.09
CA ILE A 2 -19.60 -0.23 -10.02
C ILE A 2 -19.99 0.25 -8.60
N LEU A 3 -20.42 -0.64 -7.69
CA LEU A 3 -20.88 -0.24 -6.35
C LEU A 3 -19.76 -0.01 -5.32
N THR A 4 -18.50 -0.31 -5.64
CA THR A 4 -17.35 -0.04 -4.76
C THR A 4 -16.75 1.35 -4.97
N VAL A 5 -17.20 2.10 -5.99
CA VAL A 5 -16.62 3.41 -6.39
C VAL A 5 -16.86 4.53 -5.39
N SER A 6 -17.93 4.48 -4.61
CA SER A 6 -18.29 5.56 -3.69
C SER A 6 -17.48 5.59 -2.39
N ASN A 7 -16.63 4.60 -2.10
CA ASN A 7 -15.89 4.49 -0.83
C ASN A 7 -14.36 4.53 -0.97
N PHE A 8 -13.82 4.94 -2.13
CA PHE A 8 -12.37 4.86 -2.33
C PHE A 8 -11.59 5.96 -1.60
N ARG A 9 -10.67 5.54 -0.72
CA ARG A 9 -9.59 6.33 -0.08
C ARG A 9 -8.73 7.12 -1.09
N GLY A 10 -8.71 6.70 -2.37
CA GLY A 10 -8.15 7.42 -3.50
C GLY A 10 -8.29 6.62 -4.80
N VAL A 11 -8.75 7.25 -5.88
CA VAL A 11 -9.00 6.55 -7.18
C VAL A 11 -7.73 5.92 -7.75
N LEU A 12 -6.58 6.57 -7.55
CA LEU A 12 -5.28 6.08 -8.02
C LEU A 12 -4.83 4.84 -7.23
N GLU A 13 -5.00 4.84 -5.91
CA GLU A 13 -4.65 3.70 -5.05
C GLU A 13 -5.47 2.46 -5.45
N ALA A 14 -6.79 2.63 -5.64
CA ALA A 14 -7.66 1.56 -6.10
C ALA A 14 -7.27 1.02 -7.49
N ALA A 15 -6.96 1.90 -8.44
CA ALA A 15 -6.53 1.52 -9.78
C ALA A 15 -5.19 0.75 -9.76
N CYS A 16 -4.22 1.19 -8.95
CA CYS A 16 -2.94 0.50 -8.79
C CYS A 16 -3.12 -0.89 -8.18
N VAL A 17 -3.96 -1.04 -7.14
CA VAL A 17 -4.20 -2.34 -6.51
C VAL A 17 -4.88 -3.31 -7.48
N LEU A 18 -5.91 -2.86 -8.20
CA LEU A 18 -6.65 -3.71 -9.15
C LEU A 18 -5.78 -4.18 -10.31
N THR A 19 -4.88 -3.32 -10.80
CA THR A 19 -3.93 -3.69 -11.85
C THR A 19 -2.79 -4.57 -11.31
N ALA A 20 -2.40 -4.44 -10.04
CA ALA A 20 -1.36 -5.25 -9.42
C ALA A 20 -1.77 -6.72 -9.19
N ILE A 21 -3.05 -7.01 -8.98
CA ILE A 21 -3.56 -8.38 -8.72
C ILE A 21 -3.11 -9.37 -9.81
N PRO A 22 -3.40 -9.14 -11.11
CA PRO A 22 -2.95 -10.05 -12.17
C PRO A 22 -1.47 -9.88 -12.53
N VAL A 23 -0.93 -8.65 -12.44
CA VAL A 23 0.46 -8.37 -12.88
C VAL A 23 1.49 -9.16 -12.06
N GLY A 24 1.31 -9.30 -10.75
CA GLY A 24 2.24 -10.06 -9.90
C GLY A 24 2.41 -11.53 -10.34
N PRO A 25 1.32 -12.33 -10.36
CA PRO A 25 1.38 -13.72 -10.80
C PRO A 25 1.87 -13.91 -12.24
N VAL A 26 1.54 -12.99 -13.17
CA VAL A 26 2.06 -13.00 -14.55
C VAL A 26 3.58 -12.89 -14.56
N VAL A 27 4.16 -11.94 -13.81
CA VAL A 27 5.61 -11.80 -13.68
C VAL A 27 6.23 -13.08 -13.08
N GLY A 28 5.57 -13.70 -12.10
CA GLY A 28 6.01 -14.97 -11.53
C GLY A 28 6.07 -16.12 -12.56
N VAL A 29 5.08 -16.21 -13.45
CA VAL A 29 5.06 -17.17 -14.55
C VAL A 29 6.21 -16.92 -15.53
N TYR A 30 6.47 -15.66 -15.89
CA TYR A 30 7.60 -15.32 -16.75
C TYR A 30 8.95 -15.68 -16.11
N ILE A 31 9.11 -15.45 -14.80
CA ILE A 31 10.32 -15.85 -14.07
C ILE A 31 10.49 -17.38 -14.12
N LEU A 32 9.42 -18.13 -13.85
CA LEU A 32 9.43 -19.59 -13.96
C LEU A 32 9.84 -20.06 -15.36
N ALA A 33 9.27 -19.45 -16.40
CA ALA A 33 9.55 -19.77 -17.79
C ALA A 33 10.98 -19.44 -18.21
N MET A 34 11.56 -18.36 -17.69
CA MET A 34 12.92 -17.93 -18.04
C MET A 34 14.00 -18.69 -17.28
N PHE A 35 13.80 -19.00 -16.00
CA PHE A 35 14.84 -19.55 -15.13
C PHE A 35 14.76 -21.07 -14.92
N THR A 36 13.66 -21.72 -15.30
CA THR A 36 13.46 -23.14 -14.98
C THR A 36 13.13 -23.99 -16.20
N THR A 37 13.97 -24.98 -16.51
CA THR A 37 13.71 -25.99 -17.56
C THR A 37 12.86 -27.18 -17.08
N LYS A 38 12.45 -27.15 -15.81
CA LYS A 38 11.66 -28.19 -15.13
C LYS A 38 10.19 -27.77 -14.93
N ALA A 39 9.83 -26.55 -15.29
CA ALA A 39 8.48 -26.05 -15.19
C ALA A 39 7.60 -26.70 -16.27
N ASN A 40 6.47 -27.27 -15.87
CA ASN A 40 5.51 -27.89 -16.77
C ASN A 40 4.35 -26.91 -17.03
N GLU A 41 3.70 -27.03 -18.18
CA GLU A 41 2.51 -26.25 -18.53
C GLU A 41 1.38 -26.36 -17.47
N PRO A 42 0.92 -27.56 -17.04
CA PRO A 42 -0.14 -27.66 -16.04
C PRO A 42 0.26 -27.11 -14.67
N GLY A 43 1.51 -27.28 -14.26
CA GLY A 43 2.01 -26.75 -12.98
C GLY A 43 2.08 -25.22 -12.98
N THR A 44 2.53 -24.64 -14.10
CA THR A 44 2.63 -23.18 -14.27
C THR A 44 1.25 -22.52 -14.27
N ILE A 45 0.25 -23.12 -14.92
CA ILE A 45 -1.15 -22.64 -14.90
C ILE A 45 -1.71 -22.69 -13.47
N LEU A 46 -1.45 -23.77 -12.73
CA LEU A 46 -1.87 -23.89 -11.33
C LEU A 46 -1.25 -22.77 -10.46
N GLY A 47 0.05 -22.52 -10.63
CA GLY A 47 0.76 -21.43 -9.93
C GLY A 47 0.16 -20.05 -10.22
N PHE A 48 -0.21 -19.78 -11.47
CA PHE A 48 -0.88 -18.55 -11.87
C PHE A 48 -2.24 -18.38 -11.18
N VAL A 49 -3.09 -19.41 -11.19
CA VAL A 49 -4.44 -19.35 -10.61
C VAL A 49 -4.36 -19.18 -9.09
N VAL A 50 -3.53 -19.96 -8.40
CA VAL A 50 -3.39 -19.84 -6.94
C VAL A 50 -2.76 -18.49 -6.55
N GLY A 51 -1.77 -18.03 -7.32
CA GLY A 51 -1.16 -16.72 -7.13
C GLY A 51 -2.15 -15.57 -7.25
N THR A 52 -3.01 -15.58 -8.27
CA THR A 52 -4.04 -14.54 -8.46
C THR A 52 -5.11 -14.56 -7.36
N ILE A 53 -5.56 -15.74 -6.92
CA ILE A 53 -6.52 -15.87 -5.81
C ILE A 53 -5.92 -15.34 -4.50
N ALA A 54 -4.68 -15.73 -4.17
CA ALA A 54 -4.02 -15.25 -2.97
C ALA A 54 -3.83 -13.73 -2.99
N ASN A 55 -3.46 -13.17 -4.13
CA ASN A 55 -3.26 -11.72 -4.28
C ASN A 55 -4.60 -10.96 -4.18
N ALA A 56 -5.67 -11.50 -4.77
CA ALA A 56 -7.02 -10.96 -4.64
C ALA A 56 -7.53 -11.01 -3.19
N TRP A 57 -7.22 -12.08 -2.46
CA TRP A 57 -7.57 -12.23 -1.04
C TRP A 57 -6.88 -11.17 -0.18
N ILE A 58 -5.58 -10.98 -0.34
CA ILE A 58 -4.80 -9.98 0.41
C ILE A 58 -5.29 -8.56 0.07
N ALA A 59 -5.50 -8.26 -1.21
CA ALA A 59 -6.02 -6.97 -1.65
C ALA A 59 -7.40 -6.68 -1.05
N THR A 60 -8.31 -7.66 -1.06
CA THR A 60 -9.65 -7.51 -0.46
C THR A 60 -9.56 -7.34 1.06
N GLY A 61 -8.70 -8.10 1.73
CA GLY A 61 -8.48 -7.95 3.18
C GLY A 61 -7.87 -6.61 3.57
N SER A 62 -6.96 -6.07 2.74
CA SER A 62 -6.40 -4.72 2.95
C SER A 62 -7.41 -3.59 2.72
N TYR A 63 -8.45 -3.85 1.93
CA TYR A 63 -9.53 -2.90 1.69
C TYR A 63 -10.57 -2.91 2.83
N LEU A 64 -10.85 -4.09 3.39
CA LEU A 64 -11.78 -4.26 4.51
C LEU A 64 -11.18 -3.85 5.85
N ALA A 65 -9.87 -4.00 6.02
CA ALA A 65 -9.15 -3.37 7.10
C ALA A 65 -9.15 -1.86 6.84
N GLU A 66 -10.05 -1.12 7.48
CA GLU A 66 -10.07 0.35 7.46
C GLU A 66 -8.80 0.89 8.12
N ILE A 67 -7.68 0.82 7.41
CA ILE A 67 -6.42 1.40 7.86
C ILE A 67 -6.59 2.90 7.67
N TYR A 68 -6.97 3.57 8.76
CA TYR A 68 -6.88 5.01 8.89
C TYR A 68 -5.41 5.41 8.79
N ILE A 69 -4.98 5.72 7.57
CA ILE A 69 -3.72 6.44 7.35
C ILE A 69 -4.05 7.90 7.61
N ALA A 70 -3.64 8.41 8.78
CA ALA A 70 -3.72 9.84 9.05
C ALA A 70 -3.02 10.57 7.88
N PRO A 71 -3.71 11.47 7.15
CA PRO A 71 -3.06 12.22 6.10
C PRO A 71 -1.90 13.00 6.73
N LEU A 72 -0.76 12.99 6.05
CA LEU A 72 0.37 13.83 6.44
C LEU A 72 -0.14 15.28 6.52
N PRO A 73 0.14 16.04 7.59
CA PRO A 73 -0.45 17.35 7.78
C PRO A 73 -0.03 18.27 6.62
N THR A 74 -0.91 18.46 5.65
CA THR A 74 -0.81 19.51 4.62
C THR A 74 -1.20 20.84 5.26
N SER A 75 -0.50 21.21 6.33
CA SER A 75 -0.71 22.48 7.00
C SER A 75 0.00 23.57 6.21
N THR A 76 -0.78 24.41 5.54
CA THR A 76 -0.34 25.74 5.09
C THR A 76 -0.51 26.79 6.20
N ALA A 77 -0.64 26.39 7.48
CA ALA A 77 -0.68 27.32 8.61
C ALA A 77 0.69 28.00 8.76
N GLY A 78 0.84 29.13 8.07
CA GLY A 78 2.10 29.86 7.91
C GLY A 78 2.36 30.35 6.48
N CYS A 79 1.67 29.83 5.46
CA CYS A 79 1.67 30.45 4.15
C CYS A 79 0.68 31.62 4.13
N LEU A 80 1.21 32.83 3.98
CA LEU A 80 0.46 34.06 3.83
C LEU A 80 -0.28 34.06 2.48
N ASP A 81 -1.49 33.49 2.44
CA ASP A 81 -2.30 33.34 1.23
C ASP A 81 -2.91 34.65 0.69
N ARG A 82 -2.53 35.80 1.25
CA ARG A 82 -2.86 37.14 0.76
C ARG A 82 -1.77 38.14 1.12
N MET A 83 -0.59 38.00 0.51
CA MET A 83 0.32 39.14 0.40
C MET A 83 -0.18 40.01 -0.75
N ASN A 84 -0.96 41.05 -0.43
CA ASN A 84 -0.97 42.24 -1.28
C ASN A 84 0.43 42.86 -1.09
N GLU A 85 1.25 42.88 -2.13
CA GLU A 85 2.71 43.15 -2.12
C GLU A 85 3.16 44.54 -1.60
N THR A 86 2.36 45.25 -0.81
CA THR A 86 2.66 46.63 -0.38
C THR A 86 2.62 46.86 1.13
N LEU A 87 2.42 45.84 1.98
CA LEU A 87 2.32 46.06 3.44
C LEU A 87 3.28 45.23 4.32
N PHE A 88 4.18 44.44 3.72
CA PHE A 88 5.13 43.61 4.47
C PHE A 88 6.48 44.28 4.79
N SER A 89 6.68 45.54 4.38
CA SER A 89 7.92 46.29 4.68
C SER A 89 7.84 47.28 5.84
N ASP A 90 6.65 47.58 6.38
CA ASP A 90 6.53 48.73 7.31
C ASP A 90 6.25 48.37 8.77
N ASN A 91 5.80 47.15 9.08
CA ASN A 91 5.39 46.79 10.45
C ASN A 91 6.24 45.71 11.14
N LEU A 92 7.23 45.14 10.46
CA LEU A 92 8.21 44.22 11.08
C LEU A 92 9.49 44.94 11.55
N TYR A 93 9.63 46.24 11.24
CA TYR A 93 10.74 47.07 11.73
C TYR A 93 10.39 47.89 12.99
N SER A 94 9.15 47.91 13.49
CA SER A 94 8.77 48.84 14.56
C SER A 94 8.45 48.21 15.93
N TYR A 95 8.51 46.89 16.09
CA TYR A 95 8.23 46.23 17.37
C TYR A 95 9.33 45.25 17.82
N ALA A 96 10.57 45.47 17.37
CA ALA A 96 11.75 44.76 17.86
C ALA A 96 12.46 45.50 19.02
N TYR A 97 11.84 46.52 19.62
CA TYR A 97 12.44 47.24 20.75
C TYR A 97 11.39 47.53 21.82
N ASN A 98 11.67 46.99 23.01
CA ASN A 98 11.12 47.35 24.31
C ASN A 98 9.69 46.90 24.61
N GLU A 99 9.58 45.72 25.23
CA GLU A 99 9.27 45.60 26.67
C GLU A 99 8.86 44.15 26.98
N THR A 100 9.43 43.61 28.04
CA THR A 100 9.18 42.27 28.57
C THR A 100 7.70 42.07 28.90
N SER A 101 6.98 41.29 28.10
CA SER A 101 5.74 40.66 28.52
C SER A 101 5.64 39.26 27.94
N LEU A 102 5.53 38.30 28.86
CA LEU A 102 5.50 36.86 28.64
C LEU A 102 4.34 36.50 27.71
N PHE A 103 4.62 36.30 26.42
CA PHE A 103 3.68 35.60 25.54
C PHE A 103 3.86 34.10 25.76
N SER A 104 3.19 33.56 26.77
CA SER A 104 3.04 32.12 26.98
C SER A 104 2.14 31.57 25.88
N LEU A 105 2.75 30.97 24.86
CA LEU A 105 2.06 29.98 24.04
C LEU A 105 1.72 28.81 24.96
N ASP A 106 0.49 28.75 25.45
CA ASP A 106 -0.11 27.55 26.04
C ASP A 106 -0.21 26.53 24.91
N VAL A 107 0.89 25.81 24.68
CA VAL A 107 0.90 24.57 23.91
C VAL A 107 0.12 23.58 24.76
N ARG A 108 -1.22 23.64 24.67
CA ARG A 108 -2.05 22.53 25.13
C ARG A 108 -1.51 21.29 24.45
N ASN A 109 -1.14 20.31 25.27
CA ASN A 109 -0.85 18.95 24.86
C ASN A 109 -2.02 18.40 24.03
N ILE A 110 -2.05 18.69 22.73
CA ILE A 110 -2.79 17.91 21.75
C ILE A 110 -1.88 16.72 21.39
N THR A 111 -1.51 15.96 22.40
CA THR A 111 -1.14 14.55 22.26
C THR A 111 -2.27 13.72 22.84
N GLN A 112 -3.52 14.12 22.60
CA GLN A 112 -4.62 13.18 22.66
C GLN A 112 -4.75 12.58 21.26
N TYR A 113 -3.84 11.64 20.97
CA TYR A 113 -4.12 10.61 19.99
C TYR A 113 -5.47 10.00 20.39
N PRO A 114 -6.49 10.00 19.52
CA PRO A 114 -7.70 9.26 19.83
C PRO A 114 -7.26 7.82 20.08
N ASN A 115 -7.68 7.27 21.23
CA ASN A 115 -7.67 5.83 21.46
C ASN A 115 -8.67 5.23 20.46
N ILE A 116 -8.27 5.15 19.19
CA ILE A 116 -8.89 4.27 18.21
C ILE A 116 -8.59 2.90 18.78
N VAL A 117 -9.62 2.18 19.21
CA VAL A 117 -9.54 0.76 19.53
C VAL A 117 -8.80 0.14 18.36
N GLN A 118 -7.53 -0.18 18.57
CA GLN A 118 -6.69 -0.74 17.56
C GLN A 118 -7.18 -2.18 17.48
N GLU A 119 -8.21 -2.43 16.67
CA GLU A 119 -8.56 -3.79 16.31
C GLU A 119 -7.26 -4.46 15.89
N ASP A 120 -6.98 -5.61 16.49
CA ASP A 120 -5.79 -6.41 16.21
C ASP A 120 -5.90 -6.95 14.78
N VAL A 121 -5.70 -6.06 13.82
CA VAL A 121 -5.63 -6.37 12.41
C VAL A 121 -4.29 -7.06 12.20
N PHE A 122 -4.35 -8.28 11.66
CA PHE A 122 -3.15 -9.03 11.31
C PHE A 122 -2.14 -8.12 10.56
N PRO A 123 -0.85 -8.12 10.96
CA PRO A 123 0.14 -7.19 10.42
C PRO A 123 0.33 -7.32 8.91
N LEU A 124 -0.09 -8.46 8.33
CA LEU A 124 -0.10 -8.70 6.89
C LEU A 124 -0.95 -7.69 6.11
N PHE A 125 -2.00 -7.13 6.73
CA PHE A 125 -2.86 -6.12 6.09
C PHE A 125 -2.34 -4.70 6.26
N LYS A 126 -1.42 -4.44 7.23
CA LYS A 126 -0.73 -3.14 7.40
C LYS A 126 0.37 -2.88 6.37
N VAL A 127 0.73 -3.88 5.56
CA VAL A 127 1.74 -3.75 4.52
C VAL A 127 1.27 -2.79 3.42
N SER A 128 2.17 -1.93 2.95
CA SER A 128 1.90 -1.00 1.85
C SER A 128 1.44 -1.76 0.60
N PHE A 129 0.42 -1.24 -0.09
CA PHE A 129 -0.16 -1.86 -1.29
C PHE A 129 0.84 -2.18 -2.41
N MET A 130 2.00 -1.53 -2.40
CA MET A 130 3.12 -1.80 -3.33
C MET A 130 3.70 -3.22 -3.22
N TRP A 131 3.50 -3.90 -2.08
CA TRP A 131 4.05 -5.25 -1.85
C TRP A 131 3.15 -6.38 -2.35
N PHE A 132 1.86 -6.11 -2.62
CA PHE A 132 0.95 -7.11 -3.17
C PHE A 132 1.47 -7.80 -4.44
N PRO A 133 1.97 -7.08 -5.47
CA PRO A 133 2.52 -7.74 -6.65
C PRO A 133 3.70 -8.65 -6.32
N ILE A 134 4.58 -8.25 -5.38
CA ILE A 134 5.73 -9.05 -4.96
C ILE A 134 5.26 -10.34 -4.28
N VAL A 135 4.31 -10.26 -3.37
CA VAL A 135 3.74 -11.45 -2.70
C VAL A 135 3.10 -12.39 -3.73
N GLY A 136 2.33 -11.85 -4.68
CA GLY A 136 1.76 -12.61 -5.79
C GLY A 136 2.80 -13.31 -6.66
N THR A 137 3.94 -12.65 -6.95
CA THR A 137 5.04 -13.27 -7.71
C THR A 137 5.63 -14.46 -6.97
N ILE A 138 5.93 -14.31 -5.68
CA ILE A 138 6.57 -15.36 -4.86
C ILE A 138 5.66 -16.58 -4.76
N ILE A 139 4.37 -16.36 -4.48
CA ILE A 139 3.37 -17.42 -4.38
C ILE A 139 3.25 -18.17 -5.72
N SER A 140 3.15 -17.43 -6.83
CA SER A 140 3.06 -18.01 -8.18
C SER A 140 4.29 -18.85 -8.52
N VAL A 141 5.50 -18.35 -8.23
CA VAL A 141 6.76 -19.07 -8.46
C VAL A 141 6.86 -20.35 -7.62
N LEU A 142 6.57 -20.27 -6.32
CA LEU A 142 6.66 -21.42 -5.42
C LEU A 142 5.67 -22.53 -5.80
N ILE A 143 4.39 -22.19 -5.98
CA ILE A 143 3.36 -23.17 -6.31
C ILE A 143 3.55 -23.70 -7.73
N GLY A 144 3.91 -22.85 -8.69
CA GLY A 144 4.19 -23.28 -10.06
C GLY A 144 5.38 -24.22 -10.16
N TYR A 145 6.43 -23.98 -9.37
CA TYR A 145 7.58 -24.86 -9.30
C TYR A 145 7.25 -26.19 -8.60
N LEU A 146 6.64 -26.13 -7.41
CA LEU A 146 6.27 -27.32 -6.62
C LEU A 146 5.33 -28.25 -7.39
N SER A 147 4.28 -27.70 -7.98
CA SER A 147 3.32 -28.48 -8.79
C SER A 147 3.99 -29.10 -10.02
N SER A 148 4.91 -28.39 -10.67
CA SER A 148 5.69 -28.95 -11.79
C SER A 148 6.56 -30.14 -11.35
N LEU A 149 7.19 -30.07 -10.17
CA LEU A 149 7.98 -31.19 -9.63
C LEU A 149 7.12 -32.40 -9.27
N ILE A 150 5.98 -32.18 -8.63
CA ILE A 150 5.05 -33.26 -8.24
C ILE A 150 4.54 -34.01 -9.48
N ILE A 151 4.10 -33.25 -10.48
CA ILE A 151 3.63 -33.82 -11.76
C ILE A 151 4.73 -34.64 -12.42
N ARG A 152 5.96 -34.10 -12.47
CA ARG A 152 7.11 -34.80 -13.03
C ARG A 152 7.46 -36.09 -12.29
N SER A 153 7.36 -36.10 -10.96
CA SER A 153 7.59 -37.30 -10.14
C SER A 153 6.55 -38.38 -10.43
N GLY A 154 5.29 -38.01 -10.70
CA GLY A 154 4.24 -38.97 -11.05
C GLY A 154 4.54 -39.72 -12.36
N TYR A 155 5.09 -39.04 -13.36
CA TYR A 155 5.43 -39.66 -14.65
C TYR A 155 6.55 -40.71 -14.55
N HIS A 156 7.57 -40.48 -13.72
CA HIS A 156 8.68 -41.43 -13.56
C HIS A 156 8.26 -42.70 -12.79
N SER A 157 7.13 -42.69 -12.06
CA SER A 157 6.62 -43.87 -11.36
C SER A 157 5.83 -44.81 -12.28
N LEU A 158 5.50 -44.40 -13.50
CA LEU A 158 4.65 -45.13 -14.45
C LEU A 158 5.44 -45.75 -15.63
N THR A 159 6.76 -45.55 -15.67
CA THR A 159 7.71 -46.13 -16.63
C THR A 159 8.66 -47.07 -15.91
#